data_AF-A0A084SP23-F1
#
_entry.id   AF-A0A084SP23-F1
#
_cell.length_a   1.000
_cell.length_b   1.000
_cell.length_c   1.000
_cell.angle_alpha   90.00
_cell.angle_beta   90.00
_cell.angle_gamma   90.00
#
_symmetry.space_group_name_H-M   'P 1'
#
loop_
_entity.id
_entity.type
_entity.pdbx_description
1 polymer ?
#
loop_
_entity_poly.entity_id
_entity_poly.type
_entity_poly.pdbx_seq_one_letter_code
_entity_poly.pdbx_strand_id
1 'polypeptide(L)'
;MTNQDSEYQSCIQNSERVSWKLDELLPRDTVIDFSRRILSDALTGTEGIGCLSAEEKLLLNQIRSNSYAHLFLFLEEYAVALAAHRAGLELHKNQTHMRALVRFTDEELKHQMLFARYTAAFARGFKVVPGLLDNQVAVAKAIMAKSNLGVLIFNLHMELMTQQHYVETIRDNARETLDPLFCNLLKHHWLEEAQHTRLDFLEAQKIVAVEPGAVDAAMLEYAELLQALRGTLNAQLQLDLQTLEKASGRTFSEAEREEIFKAQERSYVWSFIGMGMKAPLFLSRLRALSPAAEQRVLELAPQYYCN
;
A
#
# COMPACT_ATOMS: atom_id res chain seq x y z
N MET A 1 -30.66 13.41 5.70
CA MET A 1 -29.31 13.38 5.10
C MET A 1 -28.34 13.77 6.19
N THR A 2 -27.49 12.86 6.62
CA THR A 2 -26.38 13.17 7.53
C THR A 2 -25.57 14.31 6.92
N ASN A 3 -25.26 15.34 7.70
CA ASN A 3 -24.46 16.46 7.22
C ASN A 3 -23.03 15.97 6.93
N GLN A 4 -22.77 15.48 5.72
CA GLN A 4 -21.45 14.97 5.35
C GLN A 4 -20.39 16.08 5.42
N ASP A 5 -20.76 17.36 5.30
CA ASP A 5 -19.81 18.48 5.36
C ASP A 5 -18.97 18.47 6.63
N SER A 6 -19.54 18.07 7.79
CA SER A 6 -18.78 18.00 9.04
C SER A 6 -17.73 16.88 9.03
N GLU A 7 -18.00 15.78 8.33
CA GLU A 7 -17.03 14.68 8.18
C GLU A 7 -15.87 15.10 7.27
N TYR A 8 -16.15 15.75 6.14
CA TYR A 8 -15.11 16.30 5.26
C TYR A 8 -14.29 17.39 5.96
N GLN A 9 -14.95 18.27 6.72
CA GLN A 9 -14.28 19.29 7.52
C GLN A 9 -13.38 18.68 8.60
N SER A 10 -13.79 17.57 9.23
CA SER A 10 -12.96 16.82 10.17
C SER A 10 -11.72 16.21 9.48
N CYS A 11 -11.88 15.68 8.27
CA CYS A 11 -10.76 15.15 7.48
C CYS A 11 -9.73 16.26 7.18
N ILE A 12 -10.18 17.46 6.78
CA ILE A 12 -9.32 18.62 6.56
C ILE A 12 -8.53 18.98 7.82
N GLN A 13 -9.21 19.13 8.96
CA GLN A 13 -8.57 19.50 10.23
C GLN A 13 -7.50 18.49 10.66
N ASN A 14 -7.78 17.20 10.45
CA ASN A 14 -6.81 16.15 10.78
C ASN A 14 -5.62 16.16 9.83
N SER A 15 -5.85 16.27 8.52
CA SER A 15 -4.79 16.41 7.51
C SER A 15 -3.89 17.61 7.80
N GLU A 16 -4.46 18.77 8.16
CA GLU A 16 -3.68 19.95 8.58
C GLU A 16 -2.82 19.68 9.82
N ARG A 17 -3.36 18.95 10.80
CA ARG A 17 -2.68 18.65 12.06
C ARG A 17 -1.50 17.69 11.90
N VAL A 18 -1.56 16.77 10.96
CA VAL A 18 -0.53 15.74 10.74
C VAL A 18 0.44 16.07 9.62
N SER A 19 0.21 17.16 8.89
CA SER A 19 1.01 17.60 7.76
C SER A 19 2.51 17.68 8.10
N TRP A 20 3.32 17.15 7.19
CA TRP A 20 4.79 17.17 7.26
C TRP A 20 5.40 17.57 5.91
N LYS A 21 6.68 17.94 5.92
CA LYS A 21 7.44 18.25 4.70
C LYS A 21 8.42 17.15 4.36
N LEU A 22 8.52 16.83 3.08
CA LEU A 22 9.40 15.77 2.59
C LEU A 22 10.87 16.01 2.95
N ASP A 23 11.38 17.24 2.83
CA ASP A 23 12.78 17.54 3.15
C ASP A 23 13.09 17.46 4.66
N GLU A 24 12.07 17.54 5.53
CA GLU A 24 12.21 17.38 6.98
C GLU A 24 12.18 15.89 7.37
N LEU A 25 11.34 15.09 6.69
CA LEU A 25 11.20 13.66 6.96
C LEU A 25 12.33 12.82 6.34
N LEU A 26 12.67 13.11 5.08
CA LEU A 26 13.66 12.37 4.30
C LEU A 26 14.56 13.36 3.53
N PRO A 27 15.62 13.89 4.17
CA PRO A 27 16.59 14.77 3.53
C PRO A 27 17.17 14.21 2.22
N ARG A 28 17.63 15.09 1.32
CA ARG A 28 18.10 14.67 -0.02
C ARG A 28 19.37 13.83 0.03
N ASP A 29 20.22 14.08 1.01
CA ASP A 29 21.48 13.42 1.28
C ASP A 29 21.35 12.24 2.24
N THR A 30 20.13 11.77 2.53
CA THR A 30 19.91 10.58 3.36
C THR A 30 20.72 9.39 2.85
N VAL A 31 21.39 8.73 3.79
CA VAL A 31 22.12 7.48 3.63
C VAL A 31 21.40 6.39 4.42
N ILE A 32 21.12 5.26 3.77
CA ILE A 32 20.48 4.11 4.41
C ILE A 32 21.52 3.26 5.13
N ASP A 33 21.23 2.86 6.36
CA ASP A 33 22.07 1.95 7.15
C ASP A 33 21.78 0.47 6.78
N PHE A 34 22.53 -0.06 5.82
CA PHE A 34 22.43 -1.46 5.40
C PHE A 34 23.02 -2.48 6.40
N SER A 35 23.37 -2.08 7.62
CA SER A 35 23.58 -3.03 8.72
C SER A 35 22.28 -3.39 9.43
N ARG A 36 21.20 -2.64 9.19
CA ARG A 36 19.91 -2.79 9.87
C ARG A 36 18.94 -3.65 9.09
N ARG A 37 18.07 -4.33 9.85
CA ARG A 37 16.78 -4.80 9.36
C ARG A 37 15.88 -3.59 9.14
N ILE A 38 15.26 -3.49 7.97
CA ILE A 38 14.48 -2.31 7.59
C ILE A 38 12.99 -2.56 7.81
N LEU A 39 12.47 -3.66 7.27
CA LEU A 39 11.08 -4.08 7.45
C LEU A 39 10.96 -5.13 8.55
N SER A 40 9.80 -5.19 9.19
CA SER A 40 9.45 -6.27 10.12
C SER A 40 9.33 -7.61 9.38
N ASP A 41 9.62 -8.71 10.07
CA ASP A 41 9.46 -10.05 9.48
C ASP A 41 7.98 -10.39 9.20
N ALA A 42 7.04 -9.75 9.90
CA ALA A 42 5.61 -9.86 9.60
C ALA A 42 5.27 -9.38 8.17
N LEU A 43 6.07 -8.48 7.60
CA LEU A 43 5.91 -7.99 6.22
C LEU A 43 6.79 -8.75 5.22
N THR A 44 7.99 -9.17 5.62
CA THR A 44 8.96 -9.78 4.69
C THR A 44 8.92 -11.31 4.66
N GLY A 45 8.55 -11.97 5.75
CA GLY A 45 8.54 -13.44 5.87
C GLY A 45 9.91 -14.08 5.59
N THR A 46 10.97 -13.37 5.95
CA THR A 46 12.37 -13.73 5.65
C THR A 46 12.92 -14.77 6.62
N GLU A 47 12.49 -14.76 7.88
CA GLU A 47 13.01 -15.68 8.91
C GLU A 47 12.70 -17.14 8.62
N GLY A 48 11.55 -17.42 8.00
CA GLY A 48 11.08 -18.77 7.70
C GLY A 48 11.81 -19.47 6.54
N ILE A 49 12.69 -18.79 5.82
CA ILE A 49 13.41 -19.36 4.67
C ILE A 49 14.63 -20.13 5.16
N GLY A 50 14.66 -21.44 4.97
CA GLY A 50 15.68 -22.35 5.47
C GLY A 50 17.00 -22.31 4.69
N CYS A 51 16.94 -22.14 3.37
CA CYS A 51 18.15 -22.16 2.51
C CYS A 51 19.02 -20.90 2.55
N LEU A 52 18.56 -19.82 3.18
CA LEU A 52 19.27 -18.55 3.28
C LEU A 52 20.07 -18.44 4.59
N SER A 53 21.31 -17.95 4.48
CA SER A 53 22.12 -17.56 5.65
C SER A 53 21.50 -16.34 6.36
N ALA A 54 21.99 -16.03 7.56
CA ALA A 54 21.57 -14.82 8.28
C ALA A 54 21.86 -13.54 7.47
N GLU A 55 23.02 -13.47 6.79
CA GLU A 55 23.34 -12.32 5.92
C GLU A 55 22.43 -12.25 4.70
N GLU A 56 22.08 -13.39 4.09
CA GLU A 56 21.19 -13.43 2.93
C GLU A 56 19.74 -13.09 3.30
N LYS A 57 19.28 -13.47 4.50
CA LYS A 57 17.97 -13.04 5.04
C LYS A 57 17.92 -11.54 5.25
N LEU A 58 18.96 -10.97 5.86
CA LEU A 58 19.07 -9.52 6.03
C LEU A 58 19.10 -8.81 4.67
N LEU A 59 19.83 -9.37 3.71
CA LEU A 59 19.92 -8.84 2.36
C LEU A 59 18.57 -8.85 1.65
N LEU A 60 17.82 -9.95 1.76
CA LEU A 60 16.47 -10.05 1.21
C LEU A 60 15.52 -9.07 1.89
N ASN A 61 15.59 -8.89 3.21
CA ASN A 61 14.80 -7.88 3.92
C ASN A 61 15.06 -6.46 3.39
N GLN A 62 16.32 -6.12 3.10
CA GLN A 62 16.70 -4.84 2.52
C GLN A 62 16.16 -4.68 1.10
N ILE A 63 16.33 -5.69 0.23
CA ILE A 63 15.76 -5.68 -1.12
C ILE A 63 14.25 -5.47 -1.06
N ARG A 64 13.58 -6.20 -0.15
CA ARG A 64 12.14 -6.08 0.10
C ARG A 64 11.71 -4.70 0.57
N SER A 65 12.54 -3.98 1.32
CA SER A 65 12.23 -2.60 1.70
C SER A 65 12.21 -1.64 0.51
N ASN A 66 13.11 -1.85 -0.46
CA ASN A 66 13.15 -1.06 -1.69
C ASN A 66 11.96 -1.36 -2.59
N SER A 67 11.64 -2.64 -2.81
CA SER A 67 10.48 -3.02 -3.62
C SER A 67 9.16 -2.67 -2.94
N TYR A 68 9.06 -2.76 -1.61
CA TYR A 68 7.92 -2.26 -0.84
C TYR A 68 7.71 -0.75 -1.08
N ALA A 69 8.75 0.06 -0.91
CA ALA A 69 8.67 1.50 -1.15
C ALA A 69 8.30 1.80 -2.62
N HIS A 70 8.92 1.10 -3.56
CA HIS A 70 8.61 1.26 -4.98
C HIS A 70 7.17 0.90 -5.32
N LEU A 71 6.63 -0.19 -4.76
CA LEU A 71 5.25 -0.62 -5.01
C LEU A 71 4.22 0.38 -4.49
N PHE A 72 4.51 1.11 -3.41
CA PHE A 72 3.67 2.22 -2.96
C PHE A 72 3.64 3.34 -4.01
N LEU A 73 4.79 3.89 -4.38
CA LEU A 73 4.90 4.85 -5.49
C LEU A 73 4.16 4.37 -6.76
N PHE A 74 4.33 3.10 -7.11
CA PHE A 74 3.77 2.48 -8.30
C PHE A 74 2.24 2.41 -8.24
N LEU A 75 1.67 2.01 -7.10
CA LEU A 75 0.23 1.85 -6.93
C LEU A 75 -0.46 3.19 -6.65
N GLU A 76 0.16 4.11 -5.91
CA GLU A 76 -0.40 5.44 -5.62
C GLU A 76 -0.67 6.26 -6.88
N GLU A 77 -0.08 5.91 -8.03
CA GLU A 77 -0.39 6.53 -9.33
C GLU A 77 -1.90 6.47 -9.66
N TYR A 78 -2.61 5.38 -9.31
CA TYR A 78 -4.06 5.32 -9.51
C TYR A 78 -4.82 6.07 -8.40
N ALA A 79 -4.29 6.09 -7.17
CA ALA A 79 -4.91 6.80 -6.04
C ALA A 79 -4.93 8.32 -6.29
N VAL A 80 -3.81 8.88 -6.77
CA VAL A 80 -3.74 10.27 -7.25
C VAL A 80 -4.80 10.53 -8.33
N ALA A 81 -4.91 9.66 -9.33
CA ALA A 81 -5.88 9.81 -10.42
C ALA A 81 -7.33 9.75 -9.90
N LEU A 82 -7.62 8.85 -8.96
CA LEU A 82 -8.91 8.71 -8.30
C LEU A 82 -9.25 9.99 -7.52
N ALA A 83 -8.41 10.40 -6.57
CA ALA A 83 -8.65 11.55 -5.71
C ALA A 83 -8.82 12.85 -6.53
N ALA A 84 -7.98 13.05 -7.55
CA ALA A 84 -8.09 14.19 -8.46
C ALA A 84 -9.40 14.18 -9.26
N HIS A 85 -9.81 13.01 -9.76
CA HIS A 85 -11.08 12.85 -10.45
C HIS A 85 -12.26 13.18 -9.53
N ARG A 86 -12.28 12.64 -8.30
CA ARG A 86 -13.32 12.91 -7.31
C ARG A 86 -13.37 14.39 -6.93
N ALA A 87 -12.23 15.03 -6.72
CA ALA A 87 -12.15 16.47 -6.45
C ALA A 87 -12.77 17.30 -7.60
N GLY A 88 -12.50 16.92 -8.84
CA GLY A 88 -13.08 17.57 -10.03
C GLY A 88 -14.60 17.49 -10.09
N LEU A 89 -15.21 16.42 -9.57
CA LEU A 89 -16.67 16.27 -9.51
C LEU A 89 -17.34 17.23 -8.52
N GLU A 90 -16.59 17.72 -7.53
CA GLU A 90 -17.05 18.68 -6.52
C GLU A 90 -16.86 20.15 -6.94
N LEU A 91 -16.17 20.38 -8.06
CA LEU A 91 -15.97 21.72 -8.62
C LEU A 91 -17.32 22.41 -8.85
N HIS A 92 -17.45 23.63 -8.33
CA HIS A 92 -18.69 24.44 -8.31
C HIS A 92 -19.89 23.83 -7.54
N LYS A 93 -19.71 22.71 -6.83
CA LYS A 93 -20.78 22.07 -6.02
C LYS A 93 -20.57 22.25 -4.53
N ASN A 94 -19.47 21.73 -3.99
CA ASN A 94 -19.20 21.79 -2.55
C ASN A 94 -17.71 22.08 -2.31
N GLN A 95 -17.42 23.30 -1.85
CA GLN A 95 -16.05 23.76 -1.61
C GLN A 95 -15.35 22.95 -0.52
N THR A 96 -16.06 22.52 0.52
CA THR A 96 -15.48 21.74 1.63
C THR A 96 -15.07 20.35 1.16
N HIS A 97 -15.94 19.67 0.40
CA HIS A 97 -15.62 18.37 -0.18
C HIS A 97 -14.45 18.45 -1.15
N MET A 98 -14.51 19.42 -2.08
CA MET A 98 -13.43 19.66 -3.04
C MET A 98 -12.09 19.90 -2.32
N ARG A 99 -12.07 20.74 -1.28
CA ARG A 99 -10.87 21.03 -0.51
C ARG A 99 -10.28 19.78 0.14
N ALA A 100 -11.11 18.92 0.73
CA ALA A 100 -10.62 17.70 1.35
C ALA A 100 -10.00 16.74 0.33
N LEU A 101 -10.64 16.56 -0.83
CA LEU A 101 -10.15 15.67 -1.90
C LEU A 101 -8.90 16.22 -2.61
N VAL A 102 -8.77 17.56 -2.72
CA VAL A 102 -7.51 18.18 -3.20
C VAL A 102 -6.37 17.94 -2.22
N ARG A 103 -6.62 17.98 -0.90
CA ARG A 103 -5.60 17.65 0.10
C ARG A 103 -5.16 16.20 0.00
N PHE A 104 -6.12 15.28 -0.10
CA PHE A 104 -5.84 13.87 -0.37
C PHE A 104 -4.95 13.72 -1.63
N THR A 105 -5.31 14.37 -2.74
CA THR A 105 -4.48 14.32 -3.96
C THR A 105 -3.04 14.83 -3.74
N ASP A 106 -2.85 15.92 -2.98
CA ASP A 106 -1.54 16.48 -2.66
C ASP A 106 -0.71 15.54 -1.75
N GLU A 107 -1.38 14.91 -0.78
CA GLU A 107 -0.76 13.95 0.15
C GLU A 107 -0.26 12.70 -0.59
N GLU A 108 -1.07 12.12 -1.48
CA GLU A 108 -0.67 11.00 -2.36
C GLU A 108 0.52 11.34 -3.26
N LEU A 109 0.52 12.53 -3.89
CA LEU A 109 1.67 12.98 -4.68
C LEU A 109 2.94 13.11 -3.82
N LYS A 110 2.79 13.57 -2.58
CA LYS A 110 3.90 13.68 -1.63
C LYS A 110 4.40 12.31 -1.18
N HIS A 111 3.52 11.31 -1.03
CA HIS A 111 3.89 9.91 -0.74
C HIS A 111 4.67 9.31 -1.91
N GLN A 112 4.21 9.48 -3.14
CA GLN A 112 4.98 9.10 -4.34
C GLN A 112 6.38 9.71 -4.33
N MET A 113 6.50 11.01 -4.02
CA MET A 113 7.80 11.68 -3.93
C MET A 113 8.67 11.16 -2.77
N LEU A 114 8.07 10.78 -1.64
CA LEU A 114 8.73 10.17 -0.50
C LEU A 114 9.36 8.83 -0.89
N PHE A 115 8.57 7.95 -1.51
CA PHE A 115 9.01 6.62 -1.93
C PHE A 115 9.99 6.67 -3.10
N ALA A 116 9.82 7.58 -4.05
CA ALA A 116 10.80 7.83 -5.11
C ALA A 116 12.16 8.28 -4.54
N ARG A 117 12.14 9.13 -3.51
CA ARG A 117 13.37 9.58 -2.85
C ARG A 117 14.04 8.46 -2.05
N TYR A 118 13.26 7.63 -1.36
CA TYR A 118 13.78 6.48 -0.62
C TYR A 118 14.44 5.47 -1.57
N THR A 119 13.76 5.10 -2.66
CA THR A 119 14.28 4.14 -3.65
C THR A 119 15.53 4.67 -4.35
N ALA A 120 15.60 5.98 -4.61
CA ALA A 120 16.81 6.62 -5.12
C ALA A 120 17.96 6.59 -4.10
N ALA A 121 17.70 6.80 -2.80
CA ALA A 121 18.71 6.68 -1.76
C ALA A 121 19.21 5.23 -1.61
N PHE A 122 18.29 4.26 -1.69
CA PHE A 122 18.60 2.85 -1.70
C PHE A 122 19.53 2.49 -2.85
N ALA A 123 19.17 2.85 -4.09
CA ALA A 123 19.98 2.52 -5.27
C ALA A 123 21.39 3.15 -5.24
N ARG A 124 21.58 4.31 -4.59
CA ARG A 124 22.89 4.93 -4.42
C ARG A 124 23.79 4.19 -3.42
N GLY A 125 23.20 3.67 -2.35
CA GLY A 125 23.96 3.07 -1.25
C GLY A 125 24.04 1.54 -1.29
N PHE A 126 23.17 0.88 -2.05
CA PHE A 126 23.13 -0.57 -2.13
C PHE A 126 24.17 -1.11 -3.12
N LYS A 127 24.62 -2.34 -2.88
CA LYS A 127 25.73 -2.97 -3.63
C LYS A 127 25.44 -3.26 -5.11
N VAL A 128 24.17 -3.34 -5.49
CA VAL A 128 23.72 -3.48 -6.89
C VAL A 128 22.50 -2.59 -7.10
N VAL A 129 22.23 -2.16 -8.32
CA VAL A 129 20.98 -1.45 -8.62
C VAL A 129 19.83 -2.48 -8.65
N PRO A 130 18.81 -2.38 -7.77
CA PRO A 130 17.69 -3.32 -7.77
C PRO A 130 16.83 -3.19 -9.03
N GLY A 131 16.27 -4.32 -9.49
CA GLY A 131 15.24 -4.30 -10.52
C GLY A 131 13.89 -3.85 -9.95
N LEU A 132 13.23 -2.90 -10.61
CA LEU A 132 11.92 -2.37 -10.23
C LEU A 132 11.01 -2.31 -11.47
N LEU A 133 9.70 -2.43 -11.28
CA LEU A 133 8.72 -2.27 -12.36
C LEU A 133 8.68 -0.80 -12.86
N ASP A 134 8.28 -0.60 -14.12
CA ASP A 134 8.28 0.72 -14.77
C ASP A 134 6.99 1.05 -15.53
N ASN A 135 5.95 0.23 -15.34
CA ASN A 135 4.68 0.32 -16.04
C ASN A 135 3.52 0.88 -15.18
N GLN A 136 3.82 1.68 -14.16
CA GLN A 136 2.82 2.22 -13.20
C GLN A 136 1.66 2.93 -13.89
N VAL A 137 1.92 3.72 -14.93
CA VAL A 137 0.89 4.46 -15.67
C VAL A 137 -0.07 3.51 -16.39
N ALA A 138 0.44 2.40 -16.93
CA ALA A 138 -0.40 1.41 -17.60
C ALA A 138 -1.29 0.67 -16.58
N VAL A 139 -0.73 0.31 -15.42
CA VAL A 139 -1.50 -0.30 -14.33
C VAL A 139 -2.55 0.66 -13.79
N ALA A 140 -2.19 1.92 -13.53
CA ALA A 140 -3.13 2.93 -13.05
C ALA A 140 -4.31 3.13 -14.00
N LYS A 141 -4.05 3.20 -15.31
CA LYS A 141 -5.10 3.26 -16.34
C LYS A 141 -6.00 2.02 -16.33
N ALA A 142 -5.44 0.83 -16.13
CA ALA A 142 -6.22 -0.41 -16.08
C ALA A 142 -7.12 -0.45 -14.83
N ILE A 143 -6.64 0.04 -13.68
CA ILE A 143 -7.43 0.15 -12.44
C ILE A 143 -8.55 1.18 -12.65
N MET A 144 -8.22 2.38 -13.12
CA MET A 144 -9.18 3.47 -13.36
C MET A 144 -10.21 3.18 -14.47
N ALA A 145 -10.04 2.11 -15.24
CA ALA A 145 -11.03 1.65 -16.21
C ALA A 145 -12.21 0.87 -15.60
N LYS A 146 -12.11 0.49 -14.31
CA LYS A 146 -13.21 -0.13 -13.55
C LYS A 146 -14.25 0.91 -13.12
N SER A 147 -15.37 0.47 -12.57
CA SER A 147 -16.37 1.39 -12.04
C SER A 147 -15.80 2.24 -10.89
N ASN A 148 -16.28 3.48 -10.76
CA ASN A 148 -15.86 4.37 -9.67
C ASN A 148 -16.04 3.74 -8.28
N LEU A 149 -17.11 2.97 -8.06
CA LEU A 149 -17.34 2.30 -6.79
C LEU A 149 -16.36 1.13 -6.57
N GLY A 150 -16.06 0.35 -7.62
CA GLY A 150 -15.06 -0.72 -7.56
C GLY A 150 -13.67 -0.18 -7.22
N VAL A 151 -13.26 0.92 -7.86
CA VAL A 151 -11.98 1.58 -7.57
C VAL A 151 -11.95 2.18 -6.17
N LEU A 152 -13.02 2.83 -5.69
CA LEU A 152 -13.08 3.36 -4.32
C LEU A 152 -13.03 2.25 -3.25
N ILE A 153 -13.69 1.12 -3.48
CA ILE A 153 -13.62 -0.03 -2.56
C ILE A 153 -12.21 -0.62 -2.54
N PHE A 154 -11.56 -0.70 -3.71
CA PHE A 154 -10.18 -1.15 -3.82
C PHE A 154 -9.21 -0.17 -3.14
N ASN A 155 -9.35 1.15 -3.36
CA ASN A 155 -8.52 2.16 -2.70
C ASN A 155 -8.70 2.09 -1.18
N LEU A 156 -9.96 2.05 -0.69
CA LEU A 156 -10.27 1.91 0.73
C LEU A 156 -9.60 0.67 1.37
N HIS A 157 -9.50 -0.44 0.64
CA HIS A 157 -8.72 -1.60 1.09
C HIS A 157 -7.24 -1.23 1.22
N MET A 158 -6.64 -0.71 0.16
CA MET A 158 -5.20 -0.43 0.08
C MET A 158 -4.75 0.52 1.19
N GLU A 159 -5.52 1.58 1.40
CA GLU A 159 -5.37 2.58 2.46
C GLU A 159 -5.48 1.98 3.86
N LEU A 160 -6.40 1.03 4.07
CA LEU A 160 -6.50 0.33 5.36
C LEU A 160 -5.39 -0.70 5.56
N MET A 161 -4.88 -1.28 4.48
CA MET A 161 -3.70 -2.12 4.48
C MET A 161 -2.46 -1.33 4.93
N THR A 162 -2.26 -0.11 4.41
CA THR A 162 -1.13 0.74 4.83
C THR A 162 -1.20 1.06 6.32
N GLN A 163 -2.42 1.26 6.84
CA GLN A 163 -2.62 1.43 8.28
C GLN A 163 -2.28 0.18 9.10
N GLN A 164 -2.65 -1.02 8.64
CA GLN A 164 -2.28 -2.25 9.33
C GLN A 164 -0.76 -2.46 9.34
N HIS A 165 -0.04 -2.09 8.28
CA HIS A 165 1.42 -2.17 8.25
C HIS A 165 2.08 -1.42 9.41
N TYR A 166 1.65 -0.19 9.69
CA TYR A 166 2.19 0.57 10.82
C TYR A 166 1.69 0.03 12.17
N VAL A 167 0.38 -0.17 12.29
CA VAL A 167 -0.28 -0.54 13.56
C VAL A 167 0.18 -1.90 14.08
N GLU A 168 0.26 -2.90 13.20
CA GLU A 168 0.59 -4.26 13.61
C GLU A 168 2.10 -4.53 13.66
N THR A 169 2.90 -3.78 12.89
CA THR A 169 4.30 -4.16 12.68
C THR A 169 5.33 -3.13 13.12
N ILE A 170 4.92 -1.89 13.41
CA ILE A 170 5.83 -0.80 13.80
C ILE A 170 5.51 -0.22 15.18
N ARG A 171 4.28 0.25 15.42
CA ARG A 171 3.93 1.13 16.56
C ARG A 171 4.42 0.64 17.93
N ASP A 172 4.38 -0.67 18.14
CA ASP A 172 4.73 -1.31 19.42
C ASP A 172 5.68 -2.51 19.21
N ASN A 173 6.43 -2.55 18.11
CA ASN A 173 7.33 -3.66 17.79
C ASN A 173 8.65 -3.58 18.57
N ALA A 174 8.62 -3.99 19.84
CA ALA A 174 9.82 -4.11 20.68
C ALA A 174 10.58 -5.44 20.48
N ARG A 175 10.06 -6.35 19.64
CA ARG A 175 10.66 -7.67 19.40
C ARG A 175 11.78 -7.62 18.38
N GLU A 176 11.72 -6.67 17.47
CA GLU A 176 12.68 -6.49 16.38
C GLU A 176 13.40 -5.14 16.52
N THR A 177 14.69 -5.11 16.23
CA THR A 177 15.44 -3.87 16.12
C THR A 177 15.40 -3.39 14.67
N LEU A 178 14.37 -2.61 14.34
CA LEU A 178 14.14 -2.07 13.00
C LEU A 178 14.89 -0.76 12.74
N ASP A 179 15.11 -0.45 11.47
CA ASP A 179 15.69 0.79 11.01
C ASP A 179 14.82 2.00 11.43
N PRO A 180 15.35 2.95 12.21
CA PRO A 180 14.56 4.06 12.73
C PRO A 180 14.09 5.02 11.64
N LEU A 181 14.84 5.16 10.54
CA LEU A 181 14.44 6.00 9.41
C LEU A 181 13.18 5.44 8.75
N PHE A 182 13.15 4.15 8.44
CA PHE A 182 12.00 3.50 7.80
C PHE A 182 10.78 3.42 8.71
N CYS A 183 10.98 3.17 10.01
CA CYS A 183 9.91 3.27 11.01
C CYS A 183 9.28 4.67 11.02
N ASN A 184 10.11 5.72 10.96
CA ASN A 184 9.64 7.09 10.92
C ASN A 184 8.93 7.42 9.60
N LEU A 185 9.41 6.90 8.47
CA LEU A 185 8.78 7.00 7.16
C LEU A 185 7.36 6.41 7.20
N LEU A 186 7.21 5.15 7.63
CA LEU A 186 5.91 4.48 7.72
C LEU A 186 4.95 5.18 8.67
N LYS A 187 5.45 5.72 9.78
CA LYS A 187 4.62 6.52 10.71
C LYS A 187 3.99 7.73 10.01
N HIS A 188 4.78 8.47 9.25
CA HIS A 188 4.31 9.70 8.61
C HIS A 188 3.42 9.43 7.40
N HIS A 189 3.67 8.33 6.68
CA HIS A 189 2.74 7.81 5.68
C HIS A 189 1.38 7.50 6.35
N TRP A 190 1.38 6.61 7.35
CA TRP A 190 0.19 6.21 8.11
C TRP A 190 -0.66 7.37 8.67
N LEU A 191 0.00 8.44 9.15
CA LEU A 191 -0.69 9.58 9.74
C LEU A 191 -1.64 10.27 8.75
N GLU A 192 -1.29 10.32 7.46
CA GLU A 192 -2.08 10.96 6.40
C GLU A 192 -3.16 9.99 5.85
N GLU A 193 -2.79 8.72 5.62
CA GLU A 193 -3.68 7.61 5.19
C GLU A 193 -4.94 7.44 6.07
N ALA A 194 -4.84 7.85 7.34
CA ALA A 194 -5.96 7.84 8.28
C ALA A 194 -7.16 8.68 7.81
N GLN A 195 -6.95 9.77 7.05
CA GLN A 195 -8.05 10.57 6.52
C GLN A 195 -8.48 10.14 5.12
N HIS A 196 -7.56 9.61 4.31
CA HIS A 196 -7.85 9.08 2.97
C HIS A 196 -8.93 7.99 3.04
N THR A 197 -8.75 7.00 3.93
CA THR A 197 -9.77 5.96 4.20
C THR A 197 -11.16 6.51 4.55
N ARG A 198 -11.25 7.66 5.23
CA ARG A 198 -12.54 8.28 5.55
C ARG A 198 -13.15 8.91 4.32
N LEU A 199 -12.35 9.61 3.51
CA LEU A 199 -12.80 10.24 2.27
C LEU A 199 -13.28 9.20 1.26
N ASP A 200 -12.53 8.11 1.07
CA ASP A 200 -12.94 7.01 0.19
C ASP A 200 -14.30 6.43 0.57
N PHE A 201 -14.50 6.19 1.88
CA PHE A 201 -15.78 5.68 2.36
C PHE A 201 -16.93 6.66 2.13
N LEU A 202 -16.70 7.96 2.37
CA LEU A 202 -17.72 9.00 2.12
C LEU A 202 -18.05 9.11 0.62
N GLU A 203 -17.05 9.02 -0.26
CA GLU A 203 -17.24 9.03 -1.70
C GLU A 203 -17.99 7.77 -2.20
N ALA A 204 -17.67 6.60 -1.65
CA ALA A 204 -18.39 5.36 -1.94
C ALA A 204 -19.86 5.46 -1.49
N GLN A 205 -20.14 6.04 -0.33
CA GLN A 205 -21.50 6.28 0.15
C GLN A 205 -22.30 7.19 -0.78
N LYS A 206 -21.68 8.22 -1.37
CA LYS A 206 -22.35 9.09 -2.36
C LYS A 206 -22.81 8.30 -3.58
N ILE A 207 -21.99 7.37 -4.08
CA ILE A 207 -22.35 6.54 -5.22
C ILE A 207 -23.48 5.58 -4.85
N VAL A 208 -23.35 4.85 -3.73
CA VAL A 208 -24.36 3.88 -3.28
C VAL A 208 -25.70 4.55 -2.97
N ALA A 209 -25.71 5.80 -2.49
CA ALA A 209 -26.94 6.54 -2.26
C ALA A 209 -27.73 6.85 -3.54
N VAL A 210 -27.05 6.93 -4.70
CA VAL A 210 -27.66 7.18 -6.01
C VAL A 210 -27.92 5.87 -6.76
N GLU A 211 -27.00 4.91 -6.65
CA GLU A 211 -27.04 3.64 -7.36
C GLU A 211 -26.74 2.45 -6.42
N PRO A 212 -27.70 2.05 -5.56
CA PRO A 212 -27.47 0.95 -4.61
C PRO A 212 -27.13 -0.39 -5.27
N GLY A 213 -27.62 -0.62 -6.50
CA GLY A 213 -27.37 -1.83 -7.27
C GLY A 213 -25.95 -1.97 -7.79
N ALA A 214 -25.13 -0.91 -7.75
CA ALA A 214 -23.76 -0.94 -8.25
C ALA A 214 -22.81 -1.79 -7.39
N VAL A 215 -23.15 -2.05 -6.12
CA VAL A 215 -22.26 -2.74 -5.17
C VAL A 215 -21.89 -4.15 -5.65
N ASP A 216 -22.84 -4.89 -6.22
CA ASP A 216 -22.58 -6.27 -6.64
C ASP A 216 -21.57 -6.33 -7.79
N ALA A 217 -21.66 -5.41 -8.76
CA ALA A 217 -20.69 -5.30 -9.85
C ALA A 217 -19.32 -4.80 -9.35
N ALA A 218 -19.32 -3.79 -8.49
CA ALA A 218 -18.10 -3.26 -7.88
C ALA A 218 -17.31 -4.33 -7.11
N MET A 219 -17.99 -5.24 -6.41
CA MET A 219 -17.34 -6.34 -5.70
C MET A 219 -16.77 -7.42 -6.62
N LEU A 220 -17.32 -7.61 -7.83
CA LEU A 220 -16.71 -8.47 -8.85
C LEU A 220 -15.41 -7.84 -9.38
N GLU A 221 -15.47 -6.54 -9.72
CA GLU A 221 -14.30 -5.78 -10.17
C GLU A 221 -13.20 -5.74 -9.09
N TYR A 222 -13.57 -5.56 -7.82
CA TYR A 222 -12.64 -5.63 -6.70
C TYR A 222 -11.90 -6.98 -6.64
N ALA A 223 -12.60 -8.11 -6.82
CA ALA A 223 -11.95 -9.42 -6.85
C ALA A 223 -10.99 -9.57 -8.05
N GLU A 224 -11.35 -9.03 -9.22
CA GLU A 224 -10.47 -8.99 -10.39
C GLU A 224 -9.22 -8.13 -10.14
N LEU A 225 -9.39 -6.97 -9.48
CA LEU A 225 -8.28 -6.07 -9.11
C LEU A 225 -7.32 -6.75 -8.13
N LEU A 226 -7.81 -7.53 -7.16
CA LEU A 226 -6.95 -8.29 -6.26
C LEU A 226 -6.12 -9.35 -7.01
N GLN A 227 -6.70 -10.04 -7.98
CA GLN A 227 -5.98 -11.00 -8.81
C GLN A 227 -4.90 -10.30 -9.67
N ALA A 228 -5.23 -9.15 -10.25
CA ALA A 228 -4.28 -8.34 -11.01
C ALA A 228 -3.15 -7.79 -10.13
N LEU A 229 -3.47 -7.36 -8.90
CA LEU A 229 -2.50 -6.93 -7.90
C LEU A 229 -1.54 -8.07 -7.56
N ARG A 230 -2.03 -9.28 -7.25
CA ARG A 230 -1.16 -10.45 -7.04
C ARG A 230 -0.23 -10.71 -8.22
N GLY A 231 -0.72 -10.60 -9.45
CA GLY A 231 0.11 -10.70 -10.65
C GLY A 231 1.23 -9.66 -10.70
N THR A 232 0.93 -8.41 -10.34
CA THR A 232 1.90 -7.31 -10.25
C THR A 232 2.95 -7.56 -9.17
N LEU A 233 2.53 -8.01 -7.98
CA LEU A 233 3.44 -8.37 -6.89
C LEU A 233 4.37 -9.51 -7.28
N ASN A 234 3.85 -10.53 -7.97
CA ASN A 234 4.65 -11.65 -8.47
C ASN A 234 5.67 -11.21 -9.53
N ALA A 235 5.34 -10.22 -10.37
CA ALA A 235 6.29 -9.64 -11.31
C ALA A 235 7.44 -8.92 -10.59
N GLN A 236 7.14 -8.11 -9.57
CA GLN A 236 8.18 -7.45 -8.76
C GLN A 236 9.02 -8.49 -7.99
N LEU A 237 8.41 -9.54 -7.44
CA LEU A 237 9.12 -10.62 -6.76
C LEU A 237 10.18 -11.28 -7.65
N GLN A 238 9.91 -11.49 -8.93
CA GLN A 238 10.90 -12.06 -9.85
C GLN A 238 12.14 -11.14 -9.98
N LEU A 239 11.94 -9.83 -9.97
CA LEU A 239 13.04 -8.85 -9.98
C LEU A 239 13.81 -8.84 -8.66
N ASP A 240 13.12 -9.02 -7.54
CA ASP A 240 13.74 -9.10 -6.22
C ASP A 240 14.63 -10.35 -6.11
N LEU A 241 14.20 -11.51 -6.63
CA LEU A 241 15.00 -12.73 -6.67
C LEU A 241 16.27 -12.55 -7.51
N GLN A 242 16.16 -11.94 -8.68
CA GLN A 242 17.32 -11.62 -9.53
C GLN A 242 18.27 -10.65 -8.83
N THR A 243 17.72 -9.69 -8.08
CA THR A 243 18.50 -8.74 -7.29
C THR A 243 19.23 -9.47 -6.16
N LEU A 244 18.57 -10.42 -5.48
CA LEU A 244 19.15 -11.20 -4.40
C LEU A 244 20.34 -12.04 -4.90
N GLU A 245 20.19 -12.77 -6.00
CA GLU A 245 21.27 -13.58 -6.61
C GLU A 245 22.50 -12.73 -6.97
N LYS A 246 22.27 -11.56 -7.60
CA LYS A 246 23.34 -10.62 -7.96
C LYS A 246 24.02 -10.04 -6.71
N ALA A 247 23.23 -9.66 -5.72
CA ALA A 247 23.70 -8.99 -4.52
C ALA A 247 24.41 -9.95 -3.55
N SER A 248 24.02 -11.22 -3.51
CA SER A 248 24.71 -12.26 -2.71
C SER A 248 25.94 -12.82 -3.43
N GLY A 249 25.99 -12.72 -4.76
CA GLY A 249 27.00 -13.40 -5.58
C GLY A 249 26.77 -14.92 -5.65
N ARG A 250 25.60 -15.39 -5.23
CA ARG A 250 25.21 -16.81 -5.20
C ARG A 250 24.17 -17.08 -6.27
N THR A 251 24.38 -18.13 -7.04
CA THR A 251 23.34 -18.73 -7.87
C THR A 251 22.61 -19.77 -7.03
N PHE A 252 21.30 -19.60 -6.83
CA PHE A 252 20.48 -20.57 -6.12
C PHE A 252 20.16 -21.75 -7.02
N SER A 253 20.09 -22.95 -6.44
CA SER A 253 19.51 -24.12 -7.10
C SER A 253 18.01 -23.91 -7.36
N GLU A 254 17.43 -24.75 -8.22
CA GLU A 254 15.99 -24.69 -8.52
C GLU A 254 15.12 -24.84 -7.27
N ALA A 255 15.47 -25.78 -6.38
CA ALA A 255 14.74 -26.01 -5.13
C ALA A 255 14.83 -24.81 -4.16
N GLU A 256 16.01 -24.19 -4.04
CA GLU A 256 16.19 -23.00 -3.20
C GLU A 256 15.43 -21.80 -3.78
N ARG A 257 15.49 -21.62 -5.10
CA ARG A 257 14.73 -20.56 -5.78
C ARG A 257 13.22 -20.74 -5.59
N GLU A 258 12.72 -21.98 -5.66
CA GLU A 258 11.32 -22.30 -5.41
C GLU A 258 10.92 -22.02 -3.96
N GLU A 259 11.76 -22.39 -2.99
CA GLU A 259 11.53 -22.11 -1.57
C GLU A 259 11.43 -20.60 -1.30
N ILE A 260 12.42 -19.82 -1.76
CA ILE A 260 12.44 -18.37 -1.59
C ILE A 260 11.23 -17.74 -2.28
N PHE A 261 10.91 -18.16 -3.52
CA PHE A 261 9.76 -17.64 -4.25
C PHE A 261 8.46 -17.88 -3.49
N LYS A 262 8.20 -19.10 -3.02
CA LYS A 262 6.95 -19.42 -2.28
C LYS A 262 6.83 -18.61 -0.99
N ALA A 263 7.92 -18.51 -0.23
CA ALA A 263 7.92 -17.73 1.01
C ALA A 263 7.66 -16.23 0.75
N GLN A 264 8.29 -15.69 -0.29
CA GLN A 264 8.18 -14.27 -0.61
C GLN A 264 6.86 -13.91 -1.32
N GLU A 265 6.31 -14.77 -2.18
CA GLU A 265 4.96 -14.60 -2.74
C GLU A 265 3.95 -14.54 -1.61
N ARG A 266 4.05 -15.48 -0.66
CA ARG A 266 3.18 -15.53 0.51
C ARG A 266 3.26 -14.23 1.32
N SER A 267 4.47 -13.69 1.58
CA SER A 267 4.61 -12.44 2.32
C SER A 267 4.13 -11.21 1.53
N TYR A 268 4.35 -11.17 0.21
CA TYR A 268 3.80 -10.13 -0.68
C TYR A 268 2.27 -10.11 -0.67
N VAL A 269 1.65 -11.27 -0.90
CA VAL A 269 0.20 -11.42 -0.91
C VAL A 269 -0.38 -11.05 0.46
N TRP A 270 0.25 -11.50 1.53
CA TRP A 270 -0.20 -11.14 2.88
C TRP A 270 -0.13 -9.65 3.15
N SER A 271 1.02 -9.02 2.92
CA SER A 271 1.23 -7.59 3.20
C SER A 271 0.30 -6.73 2.36
N PHE A 272 0.33 -6.87 1.03
CA PHE A 272 -0.40 -5.95 0.14
C PHE A 272 -1.88 -6.31 -0.08
N ILE A 273 -2.34 -7.51 0.29
CA ILE A 273 -3.74 -7.93 0.11
C ILE A 273 -4.33 -8.42 1.43
N GLY A 274 -3.75 -9.46 2.04
CA GLY A 274 -4.31 -10.12 3.21
C GLY A 274 -4.56 -9.17 4.39
N MET A 275 -3.59 -8.29 4.70
CA MET A 275 -3.67 -7.35 5.82
C MET A 275 -4.81 -6.33 5.67
N GLY A 276 -5.11 -5.88 4.44
CA GLY A 276 -6.25 -5.00 4.18
C GLY A 276 -7.59 -5.72 4.28
N MET A 277 -7.68 -6.95 3.74
CA MET A 277 -8.91 -7.75 3.81
C MET A 277 -9.36 -8.03 5.24
N LYS A 278 -8.41 -8.25 6.16
CA LYS A 278 -8.72 -8.50 7.57
C LYS A 278 -8.93 -7.24 8.41
N ALA A 279 -8.69 -6.05 7.86
CA ALA A 279 -8.75 -4.82 8.62
C ALA A 279 -10.17 -4.63 9.19
N PRO A 280 -10.35 -4.53 10.52
CA PRO A 280 -11.70 -4.44 11.10
C PRO A 280 -12.51 -3.26 10.58
N LEU A 281 -11.83 -2.13 10.31
CA LEU A 281 -12.47 -0.96 9.74
C LEU A 281 -12.95 -1.22 8.31
N PHE A 282 -12.20 -1.97 7.50
CA PHE A 282 -12.57 -2.27 6.11
C PHE A 282 -13.87 -3.08 6.06
N LEU A 283 -13.91 -4.18 6.82
CA LEU A 283 -15.09 -5.02 6.95
C LEU A 283 -16.30 -4.24 7.47
N SER A 284 -16.10 -3.37 8.47
CA SER A 284 -17.17 -2.53 9.01
C SER A 284 -17.70 -1.52 7.98
N ARG A 285 -16.83 -0.93 7.15
CA ARG A 285 -17.22 0.00 6.09
C ARG A 285 -17.96 -0.73 4.97
N LEU A 286 -17.48 -1.89 4.55
CA LEU A 286 -18.19 -2.71 3.58
C LEU A 286 -19.56 -3.11 4.07
N ARG A 287 -19.70 -3.57 5.32
CA ARG A 287 -21.01 -3.87 5.93
C ARG A 287 -21.97 -2.69 5.87
N ALA A 288 -21.45 -1.48 6.10
CA ALA A 288 -22.22 -0.25 6.05
C ALA A 288 -22.64 0.15 4.62
N LEU A 289 -21.87 -0.22 3.59
CA LEU A 289 -22.27 -0.08 2.18
C LEU A 289 -23.27 -1.17 1.78
N SER A 290 -22.97 -2.42 2.12
CA SER A 290 -23.80 -3.60 1.89
C SER A 290 -23.29 -4.79 2.72
N PRO A 291 -24.13 -5.44 3.55
CA PRO A 291 -23.74 -6.66 4.26
C PRO A 291 -23.23 -7.77 3.34
N ALA A 292 -23.73 -7.85 2.10
CA ALA A 292 -23.26 -8.82 1.12
C ALA A 292 -21.82 -8.53 0.65
N ALA A 293 -21.39 -7.26 0.62
CA ALA A 293 -20.03 -6.90 0.25
C ALA A 293 -19.01 -7.39 1.28
N GLU A 294 -19.31 -7.25 2.57
CA GLU A 294 -18.47 -7.82 3.64
C GLU A 294 -18.37 -9.34 3.50
N GLN A 295 -19.51 -10.02 3.30
CA GLN A 295 -19.53 -11.48 3.18
C GLN A 295 -18.67 -11.98 2.01
N ARG A 296 -18.73 -11.31 0.85
CA ARG A 296 -17.86 -11.62 -0.30
C ARG A 296 -16.37 -11.48 0.03
N VAL A 297 -15.99 -10.47 0.81
CA VAL A 297 -14.59 -10.32 1.25
C VAL A 297 -14.19 -11.46 2.20
N LEU A 298 -15.04 -11.82 3.15
CA LEU A 298 -14.78 -12.92 4.09
C LEU A 298 -14.65 -14.27 3.38
N GLU A 299 -15.42 -14.51 2.32
CA GLU A 299 -15.32 -15.71 1.48
C GLU A 299 -14.05 -15.74 0.63
N LEU A 300 -13.59 -14.57 0.18
CA LEU A 300 -12.40 -14.43 -0.65
C LEU A 300 -11.10 -14.46 0.17
N ALA A 301 -11.14 -13.97 1.41
CA ALA A 301 -9.99 -13.76 2.29
C ALA A 301 -9.09 -15.00 2.50
N PRO A 302 -9.61 -16.24 2.64
CA PRO A 302 -8.77 -17.43 2.78
C PRO A 302 -7.77 -17.65 1.63
N GLN A 303 -8.01 -17.07 0.45
CA GLN A 303 -7.08 -17.16 -0.69
C GLN A 303 -5.84 -16.27 -0.53
N TYR A 304 -5.89 -15.29 0.37
CA TYR A 304 -4.87 -14.25 0.57
C TYR A 304 -4.32 -14.21 2.01
N TYR A 305 -4.85 -15.03 2.91
CA TYR A 305 -4.35 -15.17 4.27
C TYR A 305 -3.15 -16.12 4.35
N CYS A 306 -2.25 -15.80 5.27
CA CYS A 306 -1.20 -16.70 5.71
C CYS A 306 -1.73 -17.58 6.85
N ASN A 307 -1.78 -18.90 6.66
CA ASN A 307 -1.83 -19.87 7.77
C ASN A 307 -0.42 -20.11 8.30
#